data_AF-A0A947Z7A8-F1
#
_entry.id   AF-A0A947Z7A8-F1
#
_cell.length_a   1.000
_cell.length_b   1.000
_cell.length_c   1.000
_cell.angle_alpha   90.00
_cell.angle_beta   90.00
_cell.angle_gamma   90.00
#
_symmetry.space_group_name_H-M   'P 1'
#
loop_
_entity.id
_entity.type
_entity.pdbx_description
1 polymer ?
#
loop_
_entity_poly.entity_id
_entity_poly.type
_entity_poly.pdbx_seq_one_letter_code
_entity_poly.pdbx_strand_id
1 'polypeptide(L)'
;MVKRRLAVFISGRGSNMQALMEYAKRPLCAYEVCVVISDNPRAVGLERAQKAGIEAFPMVKGSGEMRPQYEARIVAALQSRSVDVIALAGFMRIVGDTILDAFAGRILNIHPSLLPSFKGLDAQAQALEYGVRYTGCTVHLVDKGMDTGPILDQRVIAVDPSMDAEQLSVAILHEEHELYGPCVDAFCKSEFRVTGRITARAQKLAAPEHSTAFMALHYGDQWEAAARSFKGRNAIAVSACLLGVPCRYDGAAKPHGEILQIIGETPVMPICPEVASGMWVPRIPMEFSHGDGNSCLSAEGRLEDRRGNDLTRVLITGSERLLSLVTLGEISHVVLKARSPSCGKRQVHRKGELVKGQGIFCALAEKHGITVFSEEDTAELKKTMAGE
;
A
#
# COMPACT_ATOMS: atom_id res chain seq x y z
N MET A 1 -20.86 3.75 9.00
CA MET A 1 -19.66 4.08 9.81
C MET A 1 -19.77 5.54 10.21
N VAL A 2 -19.56 5.88 11.48
CA VAL A 2 -19.53 7.28 11.91
C VAL A 2 -18.24 7.91 11.40
N LYS A 3 -18.34 9.02 10.66
CA LYS A 3 -17.17 9.74 10.15
C LYS A 3 -16.51 10.55 11.27
N ARG A 4 -15.17 10.55 11.30
CA ARG A 4 -14.37 11.45 12.14
C ARG A 4 -14.49 12.88 11.64
N ARG A 5 -14.63 13.82 12.55
CA ARG A 5 -14.73 15.25 12.26
C ARG A 5 -13.34 15.84 12.12
N LEU A 6 -12.94 16.12 10.88
CA LEU A 6 -11.62 16.64 10.53
C LEU A 6 -11.64 18.17 10.51
N ALA A 7 -10.71 18.80 11.22
CA ALA A 7 -10.37 20.21 11.05
C ALA A 7 -9.15 20.36 10.14
N VAL A 8 -9.21 21.27 9.17
CA VAL A 8 -8.09 21.53 8.27
C VAL A 8 -7.49 22.91 8.53
N PHE A 9 -6.18 22.98 8.74
CA PHE A 9 -5.46 24.22 9.00
C PHE A 9 -4.70 24.64 7.74
N ILE A 10 -4.80 25.90 7.36
CA ILE A 10 -4.17 26.46 6.15
C ILE A 10 -3.58 27.84 6.40
N SER A 11 -2.62 28.29 5.58
CA SER A 11 -2.12 29.68 5.60
C SER A 11 -2.29 30.43 4.26
N GLY A 12 -2.73 29.73 3.21
CA GLY A 12 -2.74 30.27 1.85
C GLY A 12 -3.77 29.66 0.91
N ARG A 13 -3.32 29.15 -0.24
CA ARG A 13 -4.19 28.74 -1.37
C ARG A 13 -5.10 27.54 -1.05
N GLY A 14 -4.69 26.66 -0.14
CA GLY A 14 -5.50 25.52 0.30
C GLY A 14 -5.61 24.39 -0.74
N SER A 15 -4.55 24.11 -1.51
CA SER A 15 -4.56 23.04 -2.53
C SER A 15 -4.74 21.64 -1.90
N ASN A 16 -3.93 21.31 -0.89
CA ASN A 16 -4.08 20.07 -0.12
C ASN A 16 -5.43 19.98 0.62
N MET A 17 -5.95 21.11 1.14
CA MET A 17 -7.29 21.16 1.74
C MET A 17 -8.37 20.78 0.71
N GLN A 18 -8.27 21.29 -0.52
CA GLN A 18 -9.21 20.94 -1.58
C GLN A 18 -9.13 19.45 -1.93
N ALA A 19 -7.94 18.86 -1.99
CA ALA A 19 -7.77 17.42 -2.20
C ALA A 19 -8.40 16.58 -1.07
N LEU A 20 -8.21 16.98 0.19
CA LEU A 20 -8.86 16.35 1.36
C LEU A 20 -10.39 16.43 1.27
N MET A 21 -10.93 17.60 0.92
CA MET A 21 -12.38 17.79 0.76
C MET A 21 -12.95 16.93 -0.37
N GLU A 22 -12.23 16.82 -1.49
CA GLU A 22 -12.66 15.97 -2.61
C GLU A 22 -12.61 14.49 -2.24
N TYR A 23 -11.54 14.04 -1.56
CA TYR A 23 -11.42 12.67 -1.10
C TYR A 23 -12.54 12.30 -0.10
N ALA A 24 -12.93 13.22 0.79
CA ALA A 24 -14.00 13.01 1.77
C ALA A 24 -15.37 12.68 1.17
N LYS A 25 -15.60 13.02 -0.11
CA LYS A 25 -16.82 12.71 -0.85
C LYS A 25 -16.92 11.23 -1.26
N ARG A 26 -15.81 10.49 -1.24
CA ARG A 26 -15.80 9.07 -1.65
C ARG A 26 -16.67 8.22 -0.72
N PRO A 27 -17.35 7.18 -1.26
CA PRO A 27 -18.02 6.18 -0.43
C PRO A 27 -17.03 5.53 0.54
N LEU A 28 -17.46 5.24 1.77
CA LEU A 28 -16.66 4.60 2.82
C LEU A 28 -15.44 5.41 3.32
N CYS A 29 -15.32 6.69 2.97
CA CYS A 29 -14.38 7.57 3.65
C CYS A 29 -14.80 7.73 5.12
N ALA A 30 -13.85 7.57 6.03
CA ALA A 30 -14.02 7.58 7.47
C ALA A 30 -13.86 8.97 8.10
N TYR A 31 -13.69 10.03 7.29
CA TYR A 31 -13.72 11.39 7.78
C TYR A 31 -14.65 12.30 6.97
N GLU A 32 -15.03 13.39 7.60
CA GLU A 32 -15.67 14.56 7.00
C GLU A 32 -14.88 15.81 7.37
N VAL A 33 -14.67 16.72 6.42
CA VAL A 33 -14.08 18.03 6.72
C VAL A 33 -15.18 18.89 7.31
N CYS A 34 -15.08 19.19 8.61
CA CYS A 34 -16.13 19.90 9.35
C CYS A 34 -15.82 21.39 9.56
N VAL A 35 -14.55 21.77 9.61
CA VAL A 35 -14.12 23.16 9.77
C VAL A 35 -12.76 23.39 9.12
N VAL A 36 -12.58 24.55 8.51
CA VAL A 36 -11.29 25.04 8.03
C VAL A 36 -10.91 26.29 8.80
N ILE A 37 -9.71 26.33 9.37
CA ILE A 37 -9.19 27.55 9.99
C ILE A 37 -7.92 28.01 9.30
N SER A 38 -7.70 29.32 9.30
CA SER A 38 -6.46 29.90 8.79
C SER A 38 -5.87 30.92 9.75
N ASP A 39 -4.56 30.94 9.87
CA ASP A 39 -3.85 32.03 10.55
C ASP A 39 -3.76 33.31 9.70
N ASN A 40 -4.20 33.25 8.44
CA ASN A 40 -4.21 34.37 7.51
C ASN A 40 -5.66 34.69 7.10
N PRO A 41 -6.19 35.89 7.42
CA PRO A 41 -7.56 36.28 7.08
C PRO A 41 -7.79 36.45 5.58
N ARG A 42 -6.72 36.53 4.79
CA ARG A 42 -6.76 36.65 3.32
C ARG A 42 -6.43 35.34 2.61
N ALA A 43 -6.40 34.21 3.33
CA ALA A 43 -6.16 32.91 2.72
C ALA A 43 -7.29 32.56 1.74
N VAL A 44 -6.95 32.44 0.45
CA VAL A 44 -7.88 32.06 -0.63
C VAL A 44 -8.57 30.72 -0.32
N GLY A 45 -7.92 29.82 0.43
CA GLY A 45 -8.54 28.56 0.86
C GLY A 45 -9.79 28.73 1.73
N LEU A 46 -9.93 29.82 2.50
CA LEU A 46 -11.14 30.08 3.29
C LEU A 46 -12.37 30.23 2.39
N GLU A 47 -12.27 31.03 1.33
CA GLU A 47 -13.35 31.21 0.36
C GLU A 47 -13.70 29.89 -0.35
N ARG A 48 -12.69 29.07 -0.67
CA ARG A 48 -12.90 27.76 -1.30
C ARG A 48 -13.69 26.82 -0.40
N ALA A 49 -13.36 26.78 0.89
CA ALA A 49 -14.08 25.96 1.87
C ALA A 49 -15.54 26.43 2.04
N GLN A 50 -15.76 27.74 2.16
CA GLN A 50 -17.10 28.33 2.27
C GLN A 50 -17.97 28.02 1.03
N LYS A 51 -17.42 28.14 -0.18
CA LYS A 51 -18.11 27.79 -1.43
C LYS A 51 -18.51 26.32 -1.51
N ALA A 52 -17.79 25.44 -0.80
CA ALA A 52 -18.11 24.03 -0.70
C ALA A 52 -19.05 23.70 0.48
N GLY A 53 -19.60 24.71 1.17
CA GLY A 53 -20.51 24.54 2.29
C GLY A 53 -19.82 24.14 3.61
N ILE A 54 -18.51 24.29 3.70
CA ILE A 54 -17.75 23.99 4.92
C ILE A 54 -17.55 25.26 5.72
N GLU A 55 -17.78 25.17 7.04
CA GLU A 55 -17.48 26.28 7.94
C GLU A 55 -15.99 26.64 7.84
N ALA A 56 -15.69 27.90 7.52
CA ALA A 56 -14.31 28.36 7.47
C ALA A 56 -14.16 29.80 7.94
N PHE A 57 -13.19 30.04 8.81
CA PHE A 57 -12.94 31.36 9.37
C PHE A 57 -11.47 31.53 9.77
N PRO A 58 -10.96 32.77 9.81
CA PRO A 58 -9.61 33.03 10.27
C PRO A 58 -9.51 32.99 11.79
N MET A 59 -8.42 32.42 12.28
CA MET A 59 -7.96 32.46 13.65
C MET A 59 -6.61 33.16 13.65
N VAL A 60 -6.61 34.48 13.82
CA VAL A 60 -5.38 35.28 13.83
C VAL A 60 -4.97 35.55 15.28
N LYS A 61 -3.66 35.51 15.53
CA LYS A 61 -3.09 35.92 16.81
C LYS A 61 -3.24 37.43 16.98
N GLY A 62 -3.88 37.86 18.06
CA GLY A 62 -4.09 39.27 18.37
C GLY A 62 -2.78 39.99 18.71
N SER A 63 -2.78 41.32 18.57
CA SER A 63 -1.67 42.16 19.03
C SER A 63 -1.53 42.03 20.55
N GLY A 64 -0.31 41.73 21.04
CA GLY A 64 -0.04 41.51 22.46
C GLY A 64 -0.57 40.19 23.04
N GLU A 65 -1.29 39.38 22.26
CA GLU A 65 -1.79 38.07 22.72
C GLU A 65 -0.62 37.10 22.93
N MET A 66 -0.64 36.33 24.02
CA MET A 66 0.35 35.28 24.22
C MET A 66 -0.01 34.04 23.40
N ARG A 67 1.00 33.26 22.99
CA ARG A 67 0.77 32.04 22.18
C ARG A 67 -0.21 31.05 22.84
N PRO A 68 -0.12 30.74 24.15
CA PRO A 68 -1.08 29.83 24.78
C PRO A 68 -2.52 30.35 24.77
N GLN A 69 -2.73 31.67 24.87
CA GLN A 69 -4.07 32.28 24.82
C GLN A 69 -4.66 32.15 23.41
N TYR A 70 -3.86 32.46 22.39
CA TYR A 70 -4.22 32.28 20.98
C TYR A 70 -4.60 30.83 20.67
N GLU A 71 -3.76 29.88 21.09
CA GLU A 71 -3.99 28.47 20.85
C GLU A 71 -5.18 27.93 21.67
N ALA A 72 -5.42 28.43 22.88
CA ALA A 72 -6.60 28.06 23.67
C ALA A 72 -7.92 28.47 22.98
N ARG A 73 -7.97 29.62 22.29
CA ARG A 73 -9.12 29.99 21.46
C ARG A 73 -9.33 29.02 20.31
N ILE A 74 -8.25 28.57 19.68
CA ILE A 74 -8.33 27.55 18.63
C ILE A 74 -8.89 26.25 19.21
N VAL A 75 -8.33 25.76 20.31
CA VAL A 75 -8.79 24.53 20.98
C VAL A 75 -10.27 24.63 21.34
N ALA A 76 -10.71 25.73 21.96
CA ALA A 76 -12.11 25.94 22.31
C ALA A 76 -13.03 25.89 21.07
N ALA A 77 -12.62 26.51 19.96
CA ALA A 77 -13.38 26.47 18.71
C ALA A 77 -13.43 25.06 18.10
N LEU A 78 -12.35 24.28 18.18
CA LEU A 78 -12.34 22.90 17.69
C LEU A 78 -13.20 21.98 18.56
N GLN A 79 -13.12 22.13 19.89
CA GLN A 79 -13.91 21.36 20.84
C GLN A 79 -15.40 21.63 20.72
N SER A 80 -15.81 22.89 20.55
CA SER A 80 -17.22 23.26 20.34
C SER A 80 -17.82 22.63 19.08
N ARG A 81 -16.97 22.20 18.14
CA ARG A 81 -17.33 21.53 16.88
C ARG A 81 -17.12 20.03 16.92
N SER A 82 -16.78 19.47 18.09
CA SER A 82 -16.49 18.05 18.29
C SER A 82 -15.44 17.51 17.31
N VAL A 83 -14.38 18.27 17.05
CA VAL A 83 -13.30 17.86 16.14
C VAL A 83 -12.55 16.65 16.73
N ASP A 84 -12.37 15.63 15.91
CA ASP A 84 -11.64 14.42 16.26
C ASP A 84 -10.16 14.50 15.90
N VAL A 85 -9.85 15.04 14.70
CA VAL A 85 -8.54 14.99 14.05
C VAL A 85 -8.23 16.34 13.40
N ILE A 86 -6.96 16.73 13.39
CA ILE A 86 -6.46 17.93 12.69
C ILE A 86 -5.56 17.50 11.52
N ALA A 87 -5.78 18.08 10.35
CA ALA A 87 -4.89 17.97 9.19
C ALA A 87 -4.29 19.35 8.86
N LEU A 88 -2.96 19.46 8.92
CA LEU A 88 -2.23 20.63 8.48
C LEU A 88 -2.03 20.55 6.96
N ALA A 89 -2.56 21.51 6.21
CA ALA A 89 -2.57 21.53 4.76
C ALA A 89 -1.92 22.83 4.25
N GLY A 90 -0.60 22.92 4.42
CA GLY A 90 0.14 24.17 4.17
C GLY A 90 -0.10 25.21 5.26
N PHE A 91 -0.08 24.77 6.51
CA PHE A 91 -0.13 25.64 7.69
C PHE A 91 1.28 26.05 8.08
N MET A 92 1.60 27.34 8.00
CA MET A 92 2.97 27.87 8.09
C MET A 92 3.37 28.27 9.51
N ARG A 93 2.62 27.85 10.53
CA ARG A 93 2.96 28.09 11.94
C ARG A 93 3.28 26.80 12.65
N ILE A 94 4.26 26.86 13.55
CA ILE A 94 4.52 25.78 14.50
C ILE A 94 3.30 25.63 15.41
N VAL A 95 2.80 24.40 15.56
CA VAL A 95 1.75 24.05 16.53
C VAL A 95 2.37 23.97 17.92
N GLY A 96 1.86 24.74 18.88
CA GLY A 96 2.39 24.78 20.25
C GLY A 96 1.77 23.76 21.17
N ASP A 97 2.35 23.63 22.37
CA ASP A 97 1.96 22.64 23.38
C ASP A 97 0.45 22.67 23.68
N THR A 98 -0.20 23.85 23.66
CA THR A 98 -1.63 23.96 23.96
C THR A 98 -2.51 23.15 22.99
N ILE A 99 -2.20 23.18 21.68
CA ILE A 99 -2.92 22.38 20.69
C ILE A 99 -2.41 20.94 20.69
N LEU A 100 -1.09 20.74 20.82
CA LEU A 100 -0.48 19.41 20.83
C LEU A 100 -1.04 18.55 21.97
N ASP A 101 -1.21 19.12 23.17
CA ASP A 101 -1.74 18.40 24.33
C ASP A 101 -3.24 18.10 24.15
N ALA A 102 -4.02 19.06 23.62
CA ALA A 102 -5.45 18.88 23.38
C ALA A 102 -5.77 17.85 22.29
N PHE A 103 -4.90 17.72 21.28
CA PHE A 103 -5.05 16.82 20.13
C PHE A 103 -3.90 15.81 20.02
N ALA A 104 -3.34 15.38 21.16
CA ALA A 104 -2.20 14.49 21.21
C ALA A 104 -2.41 13.23 20.34
N GLY A 105 -1.46 12.96 19.45
CA GLY A 105 -1.51 11.82 18.51
C GLY A 105 -2.59 11.92 17.43
N ARG A 106 -3.28 13.06 17.28
CA ARG A 106 -4.42 13.26 16.35
C ARG A 106 -4.22 14.44 15.41
N ILE A 107 -2.97 14.86 15.21
CA ILE A 107 -2.59 15.95 14.29
C ILE A 107 -1.68 15.37 13.23
N LEU A 108 -2.08 15.48 11.96
CA LEU A 108 -1.32 15.03 10.81
C LEU A 108 -0.83 16.25 10.02
N ASN A 109 0.35 16.10 9.40
CA ASN A 109 0.91 17.08 8.48
C ASN A 109 1.36 16.37 7.20
N ILE A 110 1.30 17.09 6.08
CA ILE A 110 1.97 16.70 4.84
C ILE A 110 3.10 17.67 4.55
N HIS A 111 4.27 17.13 4.24
CA HIS A 111 5.50 17.89 4.02
C HIS A 111 6.10 17.58 2.64
N PRO A 112 6.52 18.59 1.85
CA PRO A 112 7.02 18.43 0.48
C PRO A 112 8.48 17.92 0.40
N SER A 113 8.82 16.91 1.19
CA SER A 113 10.07 16.18 1.07
C SER A 113 9.93 14.74 1.53
N LEU A 114 10.96 13.92 1.26
CA LEU A 114 11.16 12.64 1.93
C LEU A 114 11.85 12.86 3.28
N LEU A 115 11.07 13.07 4.34
CA LEU A 115 11.61 13.15 5.70
C LEU A 115 12.42 11.89 6.04
N PRO A 116 13.56 12.00 6.76
CA PRO A 116 14.00 13.16 7.55
C PRO A 116 14.75 14.27 6.79
N SER A 117 14.90 14.17 5.46
CA SER A 117 15.60 15.16 4.64
C SER A 117 14.76 16.43 4.43
N PHE A 118 15.42 17.58 4.28
CA PHE A 118 14.82 18.86 3.88
C PHE A 118 13.60 19.28 4.73
N LYS A 119 13.79 19.38 6.05
CA LYS A 119 12.77 19.86 6.99
C LYS A 119 12.54 21.37 6.86
N GLY A 120 11.41 21.86 7.35
CA GLY A 120 11.12 23.28 7.40
C GLY A 120 10.77 23.88 6.04
N LEU A 121 11.02 25.17 5.87
CA LEU A 121 10.56 25.92 4.70
C LEU A 121 11.38 25.59 3.44
N ASP A 122 10.79 25.82 2.27
CA ASP A 122 11.44 25.74 0.96
C ASP A 122 12.14 24.40 0.65
N ALA A 123 11.55 23.29 1.11
CA ALA A 123 12.13 21.94 0.95
C ALA A 123 12.43 21.56 -0.52
N GLN A 124 11.64 22.08 -1.47
CA GLN A 124 11.87 21.89 -2.90
C GLN A 124 13.16 22.57 -3.37
N ALA A 125 13.40 23.81 -2.91
CA ALA A 125 14.62 24.54 -3.23
C ALA A 125 15.84 23.86 -2.59
N GLN A 126 15.73 23.42 -1.33
CA GLN A 126 16.78 22.65 -0.67
C GLN A 126 17.13 21.36 -1.43
N ALA A 127 16.13 20.65 -1.95
CA ALA A 127 16.33 19.42 -2.74
C ALA A 127 17.07 19.70 -4.06
N LEU A 128 16.70 20.76 -4.77
CA LEU A 128 17.36 21.16 -6.02
C LEU A 128 18.80 21.64 -5.77
N GLU A 129 19.01 22.49 -4.76
CA GLU A 129 20.33 23.00 -4.39
C GLU A 129 21.29 21.87 -4.01
N TYR A 130 20.79 20.85 -3.30
CA TYR A 130 21.57 19.67 -2.95
C TYR A 130 21.85 18.76 -4.16
N GLY A 131 21.02 18.83 -5.21
CA GLY A 131 21.17 18.02 -6.42
C GLY A 131 20.68 16.58 -6.27
N VAL A 132 19.64 16.33 -5.46
CA VAL A 132 19.09 14.98 -5.30
C VAL A 132 18.47 14.47 -6.60
N ARG A 133 18.54 13.15 -6.83
CA ARG A 133 17.84 12.48 -7.95
C ARG A 133 16.45 12.00 -7.60
N TYR A 134 16.11 12.00 -6.30
CA TYR A 134 14.81 11.62 -5.78
C TYR A 134 14.41 12.53 -4.62
N THR A 135 13.16 12.94 -4.60
CA THR A 135 12.50 13.63 -3.47
C THR A 135 11.07 13.14 -3.38
N GLY A 136 10.14 13.89 -2.79
CA GLY A 136 8.76 13.47 -2.70
C GLY A 136 7.99 14.22 -1.64
N CYS A 137 6.99 13.56 -1.06
CA CYS A 137 6.22 14.09 0.06
C CYS A 137 6.03 13.05 1.17
N THR A 138 5.83 13.53 2.39
CA THR A 138 5.69 12.71 3.59
C THR A 138 4.45 13.14 4.37
N VAL A 139 3.57 12.19 4.69
CA VAL A 139 2.53 12.39 5.69
C VAL A 139 3.04 11.85 7.03
N HIS A 140 2.98 12.66 8.08
CA HIS A 140 3.44 12.27 9.41
C HIS A 140 2.54 12.82 10.53
N LEU A 141 2.63 12.23 11.72
CA LEU A 141 2.04 12.80 12.93
C LEU A 141 2.86 13.99 13.39
N VAL A 142 2.21 15.02 13.91
CA VAL A 142 2.89 16.21 14.46
C VAL A 142 3.29 15.94 15.91
N ASP A 143 4.53 16.30 16.26
CA ASP A 143 5.05 16.28 17.63
C ASP A 143 5.61 17.68 18.01
N LYS A 144 6.38 17.75 19.10
CA LYS A 144 6.96 19.02 19.59
C LYS A 144 8.07 19.57 18.71
N GLY A 145 8.66 18.75 17.84
CA GLY A 145 9.72 19.19 16.93
C GLY A 145 9.19 19.60 15.56
N MET A 146 10.08 20.11 14.73
CA MET A 146 9.77 20.52 13.36
C MET A 146 9.94 19.33 12.42
N ASP A 147 8.82 18.87 11.83
CA ASP A 147 8.77 17.76 10.88
C ASP A 147 9.47 16.49 11.40
N THR A 148 9.31 16.24 12.70
CA THR A 148 9.95 15.14 13.39
C THR A 148 9.03 14.01 13.74
N GLY A 149 7.71 14.12 13.72
CA GLY A 149 6.90 13.02 14.26
C GLY A 149 6.91 11.72 13.43
N PRO A 150 6.26 10.66 13.94
CA PRO A 150 6.17 9.37 13.25
C PRO A 150 5.60 9.51 11.83
N ILE A 151 6.33 8.98 10.84
CA ILE A 151 5.93 8.99 9.41
C ILE A 151 4.84 7.96 9.19
N LEU A 152 3.74 8.33 8.54
CA LEU A 152 2.60 7.46 8.21
C LEU A 152 2.69 6.88 6.80
N ASP A 153 3.03 7.71 5.80
CA ASP A 153 3.20 7.28 4.41
C ASP A 153 4.10 8.28 3.66
N GLN A 154 4.71 7.83 2.56
CA GLN A 154 5.57 8.64 1.70
C GLN A 154 5.30 8.34 0.22
N ARG A 155 5.52 9.34 -0.63
CA ARG A 155 5.60 9.16 -2.08
C ARG A 155 6.92 9.69 -2.58
N VAL A 156 7.56 8.93 -3.46
CA VAL A 156 8.87 9.26 -4.04
C VAL A 156 8.63 9.72 -5.47
N ILE A 157 9.29 10.80 -5.86
CA ILE A 157 9.38 11.27 -7.25
C ILE A 157 10.84 11.33 -7.67
N ALA A 158 11.09 11.08 -8.95
CA ALA A 158 12.39 11.35 -9.57
C ALA A 158 12.52 12.86 -9.83
N VAL A 159 13.73 13.38 -9.64
CA VAL A 159 14.09 14.77 -9.97
C VAL A 159 14.89 14.74 -11.27
N ASP A 160 14.36 15.39 -12.29
CA ASP A 160 15.10 15.67 -13.51
C ASP A 160 16.05 16.85 -13.24
N PRO A 161 17.36 16.76 -13.55
CA PRO A 161 18.31 17.85 -13.33
C PRO A 161 17.97 19.17 -14.05
N SER A 162 17.08 19.13 -15.05
CA SER A 162 16.61 20.31 -15.76
C SER A 162 15.38 20.98 -15.13
N MET A 163 14.77 20.37 -14.10
CA MET A 163 13.63 20.94 -13.41
C MET A 163 14.00 22.20 -12.64
N ASP A 164 13.15 23.22 -12.74
CA ASP A 164 13.16 24.34 -11.81
C ASP A 164 12.31 24.07 -10.55
N ALA A 165 12.34 25.00 -9.60
CA ALA A 165 11.62 24.88 -8.33
C ALA A 165 10.10 24.84 -8.50
N GLU A 166 9.54 25.50 -9.52
CA GLU A 166 8.10 25.51 -9.77
C GLU A 166 7.65 24.16 -10.33
N GLN A 167 8.36 23.63 -11.32
CA GLN A 167 8.12 22.31 -11.89
C GLN A 167 8.22 21.21 -10.84
N LEU A 168 9.25 21.26 -9.99
CA LEU A 168 9.40 20.31 -8.89
C LEU A 168 8.26 20.46 -7.88
N SER A 169 7.86 21.68 -7.54
CA SER A 169 6.75 21.94 -6.62
C SER A 169 5.44 21.39 -7.15
N VAL A 170 5.15 21.54 -8.45
CA VAL A 170 3.95 20.98 -9.09
C VAL A 170 3.98 19.44 -9.06
N ALA A 171 5.13 18.83 -9.35
CA ALA A 171 5.29 17.38 -9.32
C ALA A 171 5.07 16.80 -7.91
N ILE A 172 5.67 17.43 -6.88
CA ILE A 172 5.47 17.02 -5.48
C ILE A 172 4.01 17.23 -5.07
N LEU A 173 3.42 18.38 -5.41
CA LEU A 173 2.03 18.69 -5.04
C LEU A 173 1.02 17.70 -5.64
N HIS A 174 1.30 17.17 -6.83
CA HIS A 174 0.49 16.08 -7.40
C HIS A 174 0.49 14.85 -6.50
N GLU A 175 1.67 14.38 -6.08
CA GLU A 175 1.78 13.27 -5.15
C GLU A 175 1.19 13.58 -3.77
N GLU A 176 1.29 14.82 -3.30
CA GLU A 176 0.64 15.25 -2.06
C GLU A 176 -0.88 15.08 -2.10
N HIS A 177 -1.51 15.52 -3.20
CA HIS A 177 -2.96 15.37 -3.39
C HIS A 177 -3.40 13.90 -3.41
N GLU A 178 -2.62 13.03 -4.04
CA GLU A 178 -2.91 11.60 -4.11
C GLU A 178 -2.62 10.87 -2.79
N LEU A 179 -1.65 11.34 -2.00
CA LEU A 179 -1.23 10.69 -0.76
C LEU A 179 -2.09 11.10 0.45
N TYR A 180 -2.41 12.39 0.58
CA TYR A 180 -2.87 12.92 1.87
C TYR A 180 -4.25 12.40 2.26
N GLY A 181 -5.22 12.45 1.33
CA GLY A 181 -6.59 11.99 1.55
C GLY A 181 -6.67 10.53 2.01
N PRO A 182 -6.10 9.56 1.27
CA PRO A 182 -6.06 8.16 1.68
C PRO A 182 -5.35 7.93 3.02
N CYS A 183 -4.29 8.68 3.31
CA CYS A 183 -3.54 8.52 4.55
C CYS A 183 -4.35 9.00 5.78
N VAL A 184 -5.02 10.15 5.68
CA VAL A 184 -5.93 10.64 6.72
C VAL A 184 -7.12 9.70 6.90
N ASP A 185 -7.66 9.15 5.81
CA ASP A 185 -8.75 8.16 5.86
C ASP A 185 -8.35 6.90 6.62
N ALA A 186 -7.20 6.32 6.29
CA ALA A 186 -6.64 5.17 6.98
C ALA A 186 -6.38 5.45 8.47
N PHE A 187 -5.86 6.64 8.78
CA PHE A 187 -5.69 7.09 10.15
C PHE A 187 -7.04 7.13 10.90
N CYS A 188 -8.08 7.71 10.30
CA CYS A 188 -9.42 7.78 10.89
C CYS A 188 -10.06 6.39 11.07
N LYS A 189 -9.69 5.41 10.22
CA LYS A 189 -10.07 3.99 10.35
C LYS A 189 -9.26 3.23 11.40
N SER A 190 -8.34 3.91 12.11
CA SER A 190 -7.41 3.27 13.04
C SER A 190 -6.54 2.20 12.37
N GLU A 191 -6.25 2.39 11.09
CA GLU A 191 -5.36 1.53 10.34
C GLU A 191 -3.89 1.86 10.59
N PHE A 192 -3.49 2.53 11.66
CA PHE A 192 -2.07 2.69 11.97
C PHE A 192 -1.79 2.24 13.40
N ARG A 193 -0.77 1.40 13.55
CA ARG A 193 -0.15 1.12 14.86
C ARG A 193 1.13 1.93 14.96
N VAL A 194 1.27 2.70 16.03
CA VAL A 194 2.44 3.54 16.29
C VAL A 194 3.18 2.98 17.51
N THR A 195 4.42 2.55 17.30
CA THR A 195 5.31 2.06 18.37
C THR A 195 6.56 2.93 18.39
N GLY A 196 6.60 3.89 19.30
CA GLY A 196 7.62 4.94 19.28
C GLY A 196 7.50 5.77 18.00
N ARG A 197 8.51 5.72 17.13
CA ARG A 197 8.52 6.41 15.82
C ARG A 197 8.08 5.55 14.65
N ILE A 198 7.97 4.24 14.84
CA ILE A 198 7.64 3.29 13.79
C ILE A 198 6.11 3.28 13.65
N THR A 199 5.62 3.47 12.43
CA THR A 199 4.20 3.29 12.12
C THR A 199 4.02 2.10 11.20
N ALA A 200 2.92 1.40 11.38
CA ALA A 200 2.54 0.25 10.54
C ALA A 200 1.07 0.37 10.15
N ARG A 201 0.78 0.40 8.84
CA ARG A 201 -0.58 0.53 8.33
C ARG A 201 -1.32 -0.82 8.33
N ALA A 202 -2.49 -0.91 8.97
CA ALA A 202 -3.36 -2.07 9.05
C ALA A 202 -4.07 -2.43 7.73
N GLN A 203 -3.82 -1.70 6.63
CA GLN A 203 -4.15 -2.17 5.28
C GLN A 203 -2.94 -2.08 4.32
N LYS A 204 -1.94 -2.89 4.65
CA LYS A 204 -1.24 -3.81 3.71
C LYS A 204 -0.98 -5.14 4.41
N LEU A 205 -1.95 -5.54 5.25
CA LEU A 205 -1.97 -6.78 6.01
C LEU A 205 -3.24 -7.54 5.63
N ALA A 206 -3.26 -8.05 4.41
CA ALA A 206 -3.81 -9.38 4.30
C ALA A 206 -2.77 -10.31 4.96
N ALA A 207 -3.10 -10.76 6.17
CA ALA A 207 -2.38 -11.70 7.00
C ALA A 207 -0.88 -11.38 7.27
N PRO A 208 -0.53 -10.73 8.40
CA PRO A 208 0.87 -10.58 8.83
C PRO A 208 1.65 -11.90 8.75
N GLU A 209 1.00 -13.01 9.09
CA GLU A 209 1.56 -14.35 8.98
C GLU A 209 1.90 -14.77 7.54
N HIS A 210 1.01 -14.56 6.56
CA HIS A 210 1.28 -14.96 5.18
C HIS A 210 2.31 -14.05 4.53
N SER A 211 2.31 -12.74 4.82
CA SER A 211 3.35 -11.85 4.30
C SER A 211 4.73 -12.18 4.89
N THR A 212 4.82 -12.43 6.20
CA THR A 212 6.09 -12.83 6.84
C THR A 212 6.58 -14.19 6.34
N ALA A 213 5.69 -15.19 6.26
CA ALA A 213 6.03 -16.51 5.72
C ALA A 213 6.45 -16.40 4.23
N PHE A 214 5.76 -15.58 3.44
CA PHE A 214 6.12 -15.33 2.04
C PHE A 214 7.52 -14.71 1.94
N MET A 215 7.82 -13.69 2.76
CA MET A 215 9.15 -13.09 2.77
C MET A 215 10.24 -14.09 3.14
N ALA A 216 9.99 -14.93 4.15
CA ALA A 216 10.95 -15.95 4.57
C ALA A 216 11.19 -17.02 3.49
N LEU A 217 10.16 -17.45 2.77
CA LEU A 217 10.24 -18.47 1.72
C LEU A 217 10.89 -17.97 0.44
N HIS A 218 10.63 -16.72 0.06
CA HIS A 218 11.01 -16.20 -1.27
C HIS A 218 12.25 -15.29 -1.26
N TYR A 219 12.50 -14.59 -0.14
CA TYR A 219 13.59 -13.61 -0.03
C TYR A 219 14.54 -13.88 1.14
N GLY A 220 14.18 -14.72 2.11
CA GLY A 220 14.99 -15.00 3.29
C GLY A 220 16.13 -15.98 3.03
N ASP A 221 17.25 -15.82 3.73
CA ASP A 221 18.40 -16.74 3.66
C ASP A 221 18.11 -18.12 4.27
N GLN A 222 17.05 -18.24 5.06
CA GLN A 222 16.62 -19.46 5.75
C GLN A 222 15.33 -20.06 5.15
N TRP A 223 15.15 -19.96 3.83
CA TRP A 223 13.95 -20.41 3.13
C TRP A 223 13.63 -21.90 3.35
N GLU A 224 14.63 -22.79 3.50
CA GLU A 224 14.40 -24.21 3.83
C GLU A 224 13.80 -24.39 5.23
N ALA A 225 14.30 -23.65 6.21
CA ALA A 225 13.79 -23.71 7.57
C ALA A 225 12.35 -23.18 7.64
N ALA A 226 12.07 -22.11 6.89
CA ALA A 226 10.70 -21.60 6.73
C ALA A 226 9.77 -22.65 6.12
N ALA A 227 10.20 -23.35 5.07
CA ALA A 227 9.42 -24.43 4.47
C ALA A 227 9.16 -25.60 5.45
N ARG A 228 10.19 -26.03 6.19
CA ARG A 228 10.06 -27.12 7.19
C ARG A 228 9.12 -26.77 8.34
N SER A 229 8.86 -25.48 8.61
CA SER A 229 7.91 -25.06 9.67
C SER A 229 6.44 -25.43 9.38
N PHE A 230 6.13 -25.86 8.15
CA PHE A 230 4.80 -26.34 7.75
C PHE A 230 4.63 -27.86 7.88
N LYS A 231 5.73 -28.60 8.04
CA LYS A 231 5.75 -30.05 8.13
C LYS A 231 4.87 -30.56 9.27
N GLY A 232 4.02 -31.56 8.99
CA GLY A 232 3.14 -32.19 9.97
C GLY A 232 1.96 -31.33 10.44
N ARG A 233 1.68 -30.19 9.80
CA ARG A 233 0.61 -29.26 10.19
C ARG A 233 -0.63 -29.33 9.29
N ASN A 234 -0.74 -30.35 8.44
CA ASN A 234 -1.76 -30.46 7.39
C ASN A 234 -1.88 -29.16 6.57
N ALA A 235 -0.73 -28.57 6.26
CA ALA A 235 -0.68 -27.30 5.55
C ALA A 235 -1.06 -27.46 4.08
N ILE A 236 -1.60 -26.39 3.50
CA ILE A 236 -1.83 -26.25 2.06
C ILE A 236 -0.97 -25.13 1.51
N ALA A 237 -0.59 -25.19 0.23
CA ALA A 237 0.06 -24.04 -0.41
C ALA A 237 -0.95 -23.24 -1.21
N VAL A 238 -0.88 -21.90 -1.14
CA VAL A 238 -1.84 -21.03 -1.83
C VAL A 238 -1.09 -19.93 -2.56
N SER A 239 -1.50 -19.62 -3.80
CA SER A 239 -0.99 -18.46 -4.54
C SER A 239 -1.07 -17.20 -3.68
N ALA A 240 0.08 -16.60 -3.37
CA ALA A 240 0.20 -15.53 -2.38
C ALA A 240 -0.66 -14.31 -2.72
N CYS A 241 -0.88 -14.03 -4.01
CA CYS A 241 -1.79 -12.97 -4.45
C CYS A 241 -3.26 -13.18 -4.07
N LEU A 242 -3.71 -14.44 -3.92
CA LEU A 242 -5.05 -14.80 -3.41
C LEU A 242 -5.17 -14.59 -1.90
N LEU A 243 -4.03 -14.60 -1.19
CA LEU A 243 -3.92 -14.30 0.23
C LEU A 243 -3.72 -12.80 0.49
N GLY A 244 -3.76 -11.97 -0.55
CA GLY A 244 -3.57 -10.53 -0.45
C GLY A 244 -2.10 -10.07 -0.36
N VAL A 245 -1.13 -10.96 -0.61
CA VAL A 245 0.28 -10.58 -0.78
C VAL A 245 0.44 -9.88 -2.14
N PRO A 246 1.01 -8.65 -2.19
CA PRO A 246 1.14 -7.89 -3.42
C PRO A 246 2.31 -8.40 -4.27
N CYS A 247 2.16 -9.55 -4.92
CA CYS A 247 3.20 -10.23 -5.70
C CYS A 247 2.89 -10.36 -7.21
N ARG A 248 1.81 -9.73 -7.70
CA ARG A 248 1.42 -9.79 -9.12
C ARG A 248 2.33 -8.95 -9.99
N TYR A 249 2.23 -9.14 -11.31
CA TYR A 249 3.01 -8.38 -12.29
C TYR A 249 2.77 -6.86 -12.21
N ASP A 250 1.57 -6.46 -11.79
CA ASP A 250 1.15 -5.06 -11.60
C ASP A 250 1.49 -4.51 -10.20
N GLY A 251 2.16 -5.30 -9.35
CA GLY A 251 2.48 -4.91 -7.97
C GLY A 251 1.28 -4.99 -7.02
N ALA A 252 0.11 -5.42 -7.49
CA ALA A 252 -1.09 -5.54 -6.68
C ALA A 252 -1.23 -6.96 -6.08
N ALA A 253 -2.22 -7.11 -5.22
CA ALA A 253 -2.76 -8.40 -4.82
C ALA A 253 -4.16 -8.59 -5.42
N LYS A 254 -4.69 -9.82 -5.41
CA LYS A 254 -6.07 -10.11 -5.80
C LYS A 254 -6.69 -11.11 -4.82
N PRO A 255 -6.97 -10.69 -3.57
CA PRO A 255 -7.47 -11.59 -2.55
C PRO A 255 -8.79 -12.24 -2.97
N HIS A 256 -8.97 -13.52 -2.68
CA HIS A 256 -10.16 -14.28 -3.06
C HIS A 256 -10.97 -14.69 -1.82
N GLY A 257 -12.05 -13.97 -1.55
CA GLY A 257 -12.83 -14.10 -0.31
C GLY A 257 -13.31 -15.53 -0.03
N GLU A 258 -13.83 -16.24 -1.04
CA GLU A 258 -14.32 -17.61 -0.87
C GLU A 258 -13.21 -18.61 -0.55
N ILE A 259 -12.02 -18.44 -1.13
CA ILE A 259 -10.86 -19.31 -0.81
C ILE A 259 -10.42 -19.04 0.62
N LEU A 260 -10.33 -17.77 1.04
CA LEU A 260 -10.01 -17.40 2.42
C LEU A 260 -11.02 -17.97 3.43
N GLN A 261 -12.30 -18.06 3.05
CA GLN A 261 -13.33 -18.70 3.89
C GLN A 261 -13.19 -20.22 3.95
N ILE A 262 -12.89 -20.88 2.83
CA ILE A 262 -12.74 -22.35 2.77
C ILE A 262 -11.52 -22.81 3.55
N ILE A 263 -10.38 -22.10 3.44
CA ILE A 263 -9.15 -22.48 4.13
C ILE A 263 -9.24 -22.22 5.64
N GLY A 264 -10.01 -21.21 6.07
CA GLY A 264 -10.22 -20.91 7.48
C GLY A 264 -8.91 -20.76 8.26
N GLU A 265 -8.73 -21.56 9.30
CA GLU A 265 -7.53 -21.59 10.16
C GLU A 265 -6.46 -22.58 9.67
N THR A 266 -6.65 -23.23 8.52
CA THR A 266 -5.68 -24.18 7.96
C THR A 266 -4.33 -23.49 7.76
N PRO A 267 -3.21 -24.07 8.21
CA PRO A 267 -1.88 -23.51 7.97
C PRO A 267 -1.60 -23.38 6.48
N VAL A 268 -1.21 -22.18 6.04
CA VAL A 268 -1.04 -21.86 4.62
C VAL A 268 0.40 -21.48 4.32
N MET A 269 1.00 -22.18 3.36
CA MET A 269 2.27 -21.80 2.72
C MET A 269 2.00 -20.86 1.54
N PRO A 270 2.35 -19.57 1.64
CA PRO A 270 2.13 -18.60 0.57
C PRO A 270 3.19 -18.77 -0.54
N ILE A 271 2.74 -19.02 -1.76
CA ILE A 271 3.64 -19.33 -2.90
C ILE A 271 3.44 -18.39 -4.10
N CYS A 272 4.53 -18.07 -4.81
CA CYS A 272 4.49 -17.37 -6.09
C CYS A 272 5.64 -17.88 -6.97
N PRO A 273 5.35 -18.64 -8.05
CA PRO A 273 6.40 -19.18 -8.91
C PRO A 273 7.28 -18.12 -9.55
N GLU A 274 6.72 -16.97 -9.93
CA GLU A 274 7.48 -15.88 -10.54
C GLU A 274 8.47 -15.24 -9.58
N VAL A 275 8.07 -15.02 -8.32
CA VAL A 275 8.98 -14.49 -7.31
C VAL A 275 10.03 -15.53 -6.94
N ALA A 276 9.67 -16.81 -6.85
CA ALA A 276 10.62 -17.90 -6.63
C ALA A 276 11.66 -18.01 -7.75
N SER A 277 11.30 -17.61 -8.98
CA SER A 277 12.19 -17.45 -10.14
C SER A 277 13.06 -16.20 -10.11
N GLY A 278 12.97 -15.36 -9.08
CA GLY A 278 13.74 -14.11 -8.96
C GLY A 278 13.16 -12.94 -9.77
N MET A 279 11.92 -13.03 -10.24
CA MET A 279 11.30 -11.92 -10.96
C MET A 279 10.87 -10.81 -9.98
N TRP A 280 11.06 -9.56 -10.40
CA TRP A 280 10.68 -8.38 -9.64
C TRP A 280 9.16 -8.23 -9.50
N VAL A 281 8.74 -7.39 -8.56
CA VAL A 281 7.34 -6.98 -8.37
C VAL A 281 7.32 -5.45 -8.27
N PRO A 282 6.67 -4.73 -9.20
CA PRO A 282 6.03 -5.21 -10.42
C PRO A 282 7.04 -5.77 -11.45
N ARG A 283 6.53 -6.49 -12.47
CA ARG A 283 7.30 -7.07 -13.59
C ARG A 283 6.58 -6.93 -14.91
N ILE A 284 7.33 -7.05 -16.01
CA ILE A 284 6.74 -7.10 -17.36
C ILE A 284 5.84 -8.35 -17.45
N PRO A 285 4.59 -8.22 -17.92
CA PRO A 285 3.73 -9.38 -18.12
C PRO A 285 4.35 -10.38 -19.08
N MET A 286 4.12 -11.66 -18.81
CA MET A 286 4.57 -12.77 -19.64
C MET A 286 3.37 -13.58 -20.10
N GLU A 287 3.55 -14.30 -21.19
CA GLU A 287 2.57 -15.21 -21.76
C GLU A 287 3.26 -16.28 -22.60
N PHE A 288 2.54 -17.35 -22.94
CA PHE A 288 3.11 -18.35 -23.84
C PHE A 288 3.22 -17.77 -25.24
N SER A 289 4.35 -18.01 -25.92
CA SER A 289 4.48 -17.81 -27.36
C SER A 289 4.21 -19.11 -28.12
N HIS A 290 4.44 -20.26 -27.49
CA HIS A 290 4.13 -21.59 -28.03
C HIS A 290 3.83 -22.61 -26.92
N GLY A 291 2.95 -23.57 -27.19
CA GLY A 291 2.59 -24.63 -26.23
C GLY A 291 1.85 -24.13 -24.99
N ASP A 292 2.06 -24.82 -23.87
CA ASP A 292 1.66 -24.46 -22.51
C ASP A 292 2.71 -24.95 -21.48
N GLY A 293 2.35 -25.02 -20.20
CA GLY A 293 3.21 -25.48 -19.13
C GLY A 293 3.79 -26.88 -19.34
N ASN A 294 2.99 -27.84 -19.84
CA ASN A 294 3.47 -29.19 -20.12
C ASN A 294 4.47 -29.17 -21.28
N SER A 295 4.16 -28.44 -22.35
CA SER A 295 5.08 -28.28 -23.47
C SER A 295 6.42 -27.65 -23.04
N CYS A 296 6.39 -26.64 -22.17
CA CYS A 296 7.62 -26.04 -21.65
C CYS A 296 8.47 -27.06 -20.86
N LEU A 297 7.85 -27.94 -20.08
CA LEU A 297 8.54 -28.99 -19.33
C LEU A 297 9.11 -30.10 -20.24
N SER A 298 8.56 -30.30 -21.45
CA SER A 298 9.08 -31.23 -22.47
C SER A 298 10.03 -30.56 -23.47
N ALA A 299 10.40 -29.27 -23.27
CA ALA A 299 11.18 -28.47 -24.21
C ALA A 299 10.51 -28.24 -25.59
N GLU A 300 9.19 -28.40 -25.66
CA GLU A 300 8.36 -28.16 -26.85
C GLU A 300 7.51 -26.89 -26.72
N GLY A 301 7.66 -26.12 -25.65
CA GLY A 301 6.90 -24.91 -25.36
C GLY A 301 7.80 -23.74 -25.06
N ARG A 302 7.24 -22.53 -25.17
CA ARG A 302 7.98 -21.29 -24.97
C ARG A 302 7.12 -20.22 -24.29
N LEU A 303 7.70 -19.59 -23.28
CA LEU A 303 7.13 -18.49 -22.52
C LEU A 303 7.99 -17.23 -22.71
N GLU A 304 7.37 -16.12 -23.10
CA GLU A 304 8.05 -14.86 -23.37
C GLU A 304 7.43 -13.71 -22.59
N ASP A 305 8.23 -12.70 -22.25
CA ASP A 305 7.69 -11.41 -21.82
C ASP A 305 7.21 -10.59 -23.02
N ARG A 306 6.53 -9.46 -22.76
CA ARG A 306 6.08 -8.53 -23.83
C ARG A 306 7.20 -7.91 -24.66
N ARG A 307 8.47 -8.08 -24.28
CA ARG A 307 9.65 -7.63 -25.06
C ARG A 307 10.24 -8.78 -25.91
N GLY A 308 9.67 -9.99 -25.84
CA GLY A 308 10.16 -11.16 -26.55
C GLY A 308 11.32 -11.88 -25.86
N ASN A 309 11.61 -11.56 -24.59
CA ASN A 309 12.64 -12.28 -23.82
C ASN A 309 12.08 -13.65 -23.43
N ASP A 310 12.85 -14.71 -23.70
CA ASP A 310 12.50 -16.07 -23.30
C ASP A 310 12.69 -16.25 -21.79
N LEU A 311 11.58 -16.47 -21.09
CA LEU A 311 11.55 -16.68 -19.64
C LEU A 311 11.35 -18.15 -19.27
N THR A 312 11.29 -19.05 -20.25
CA THR A 312 10.91 -20.47 -20.06
C THR A 312 11.80 -21.13 -19.02
N ARG A 313 13.13 -21.07 -19.20
CA ARG A 313 14.06 -21.72 -18.26
C ARG A 313 14.05 -21.07 -16.87
N VAL A 314 13.91 -19.75 -16.82
CA VAL A 314 13.84 -18.99 -15.55
C VAL A 314 12.59 -19.40 -14.75
N LEU A 315 11.44 -19.51 -15.39
CA LEU A 315 10.21 -19.91 -14.73
C LEU A 315 10.22 -21.39 -14.33
N ILE A 316 10.79 -22.28 -15.14
CA ILE A 316 10.98 -23.69 -14.79
C ILE A 316 11.86 -23.83 -13.54
N THR A 317 13.04 -23.21 -13.52
CA THR A 317 13.97 -23.32 -12.38
C THR A 317 13.35 -22.81 -11.08
N GLY A 318 12.65 -21.67 -11.12
CA GLY A 318 11.96 -21.18 -9.92
C GLY A 318 10.75 -22.02 -9.52
N SER A 319 10.06 -22.64 -10.49
CA SER A 319 8.98 -23.59 -10.21
C SER A 319 9.52 -24.88 -9.56
N GLU A 320 10.65 -25.40 -10.01
CA GLU A 320 11.34 -26.56 -9.42
C GLU A 320 11.82 -26.27 -7.99
N ARG A 321 12.40 -25.08 -7.78
CA ARG A 321 12.75 -24.61 -6.42
C ARG A 321 11.51 -24.51 -5.55
N LEU A 322 10.44 -23.90 -6.04
CA LEU A 322 9.22 -23.74 -5.27
C LEU A 322 8.60 -25.10 -4.93
N LEU A 323 8.60 -26.04 -5.88
CA LEU A 323 8.16 -27.41 -5.67
C LEU A 323 8.97 -28.09 -4.55
N SER A 324 10.30 -27.91 -4.50
CA SER A 324 11.11 -28.48 -3.43
C SER A 324 10.73 -27.93 -2.05
N LEU A 325 10.31 -26.67 -1.95
CA LEU A 325 9.78 -26.09 -0.71
C LEU A 325 8.44 -26.71 -0.31
N VAL A 326 7.53 -26.88 -1.28
CA VAL A 326 6.22 -27.53 -1.04
C VAL A 326 6.43 -28.96 -0.55
N THR A 327 7.37 -29.71 -1.15
CA THR A 327 7.76 -31.05 -0.71
C THR A 327 8.39 -31.05 0.68
N LEU A 328 9.29 -30.11 0.99
CA LEU A 328 9.92 -29.96 2.32
C LEU A 328 8.89 -29.67 3.42
N GLY A 329 7.81 -28.96 3.08
CA GLY A 329 6.68 -28.70 3.97
C GLY A 329 5.68 -29.85 4.11
N GLU A 330 5.89 -30.99 3.41
CA GLU A 330 4.95 -32.12 3.33
C GLU A 330 3.53 -31.71 2.90
N ILE A 331 3.45 -30.77 1.94
CA ILE A 331 2.19 -30.25 1.43
C ILE A 331 1.76 -31.06 0.20
N SER A 332 0.55 -31.62 0.25
CA SER A 332 -0.03 -32.41 -0.84
C SER A 332 -1.10 -31.67 -1.67
N HIS A 333 -1.56 -30.50 -1.21
CA HIS A 333 -2.62 -29.73 -1.86
C HIS A 333 -2.18 -28.28 -2.12
N VAL A 334 -2.48 -27.77 -3.32
CA VAL A 334 -2.14 -26.41 -3.73
C VAL A 334 -3.34 -25.71 -4.35
N VAL A 335 -3.58 -24.45 -3.99
CA VAL A 335 -4.60 -23.58 -4.60
C VAL A 335 -3.94 -22.49 -5.42
N LEU A 336 -4.24 -22.45 -6.71
CA LEU A 336 -3.54 -21.64 -7.70
C LEU A 336 -4.42 -20.56 -8.36
N LYS A 337 -3.79 -19.41 -8.63
CA LYS A 337 -4.40 -18.29 -9.37
C LYS A 337 -4.77 -18.73 -10.79
N ALA A 338 -6.04 -18.58 -11.16
CA ALA A 338 -6.52 -18.89 -12.51
C ALA A 338 -5.90 -17.96 -13.57
N ARG A 339 -5.73 -18.48 -14.79
CA ARG A 339 -5.32 -17.76 -16.02
C ARG A 339 -3.88 -17.21 -15.99
N SER A 340 -3.07 -17.61 -15.03
CA SER A 340 -1.66 -17.23 -14.97
C SER A 340 -0.78 -18.15 -15.83
N PRO A 341 0.23 -17.66 -16.55
CA PRO A 341 1.19 -18.52 -17.25
C PRO A 341 2.01 -19.43 -16.31
N SER A 342 2.09 -19.09 -15.02
CA SER A 342 2.71 -19.94 -13.99
C SER A 342 1.71 -20.87 -13.30
N CYS A 343 0.53 -20.35 -12.94
CA CYS A 343 -0.40 -20.99 -12.00
C CYS A 343 -1.71 -21.51 -12.65
N GLY A 344 -2.03 -21.13 -13.88
CA GLY A 344 -3.32 -21.44 -14.50
C GLY A 344 -3.55 -22.95 -14.67
N LYS A 345 -4.69 -23.46 -14.22
CA LYS A 345 -5.02 -24.90 -14.30
C LYS A 345 -5.75 -25.32 -15.57
N ARG A 346 -6.63 -24.46 -16.11
CA ARG A 346 -7.47 -24.77 -17.29
C ARG A 346 -7.12 -23.94 -18.51
N GLN A 347 -6.77 -22.68 -18.26
CA GLN A 347 -6.52 -21.69 -19.28
C GLN A 347 -5.30 -20.87 -18.92
N VAL A 348 -4.59 -20.42 -19.96
CA VAL A 348 -3.42 -19.56 -19.88
C VAL A 348 -3.44 -18.53 -21.00
N HIS A 349 -2.72 -17.42 -20.81
CA HIS A 349 -2.53 -16.44 -21.86
C HIS A 349 -1.48 -16.91 -22.86
N ARG A 350 -1.81 -16.83 -24.15
CA ARG A 350 -0.91 -17.11 -25.27
C ARG A 350 -1.19 -16.11 -26.38
N LYS A 351 -0.18 -15.30 -26.75
CA LYS A 351 -0.25 -14.27 -27.79
C LYS A 351 -1.47 -13.33 -27.65
N GLY A 352 -1.74 -12.85 -26.44
CA GLY A 352 -2.86 -11.95 -26.14
C GLY A 352 -4.22 -12.64 -25.95
N GLU A 353 -4.34 -13.93 -26.25
CA GLU A 353 -5.58 -14.69 -26.15
C GLU A 353 -5.59 -15.64 -24.95
N LEU A 354 -6.78 -15.95 -24.44
CA LEU A 354 -6.96 -16.95 -23.40
C LEU A 354 -7.26 -18.31 -24.03
N VAL A 355 -6.31 -19.24 -23.92
CA VAL A 355 -6.38 -20.56 -24.55
C VAL A 355 -6.45 -21.67 -23.51
N LYS A 356 -6.96 -22.86 -23.88
CA LYS A 356 -6.88 -24.06 -23.04
C LYS A 356 -5.41 -24.44 -22.85
N GLY A 357 -5.02 -24.69 -21.61
CA GLY A 357 -3.65 -25.08 -21.25
C GLY A 357 -3.36 -24.85 -19.77
N GLN A 358 -2.20 -25.31 -19.34
CA GLN A 358 -1.74 -25.18 -17.96
C GLN A 358 -0.54 -24.24 -17.83
N GLY A 359 -0.38 -23.63 -16.65
CA GLY A 359 0.83 -22.90 -16.30
C GLY A 359 1.97 -23.83 -15.90
N ILE A 360 3.21 -23.35 -15.99
CA ILE A 360 4.42 -24.18 -15.77
C ILE A 360 4.43 -24.83 -14.37
N PHE A 361 4.16 -24.07 -13.31
CA PHE A 361 4.16 -24.61 -11.95
C PHE A 361 2.98 -25.56 -11.71
N CYS A 362 1.81 -25.27 -12.28
CA CYS A 362 0.64 -26.16 -12.21
C CYS A 362 0.97 -27.54 -12.80
N ALA A 363 1.50 -27.57 -14.03
CA ALA A 363 1.89 -28.81 -14.70
C ALA A 363 2.98 -29.56 -13.93
N LEU A 364 3.97 -28.83 -13.39
CA LEU A 364 5.05 -29.40 -12.62
C LEU A 364 4.57 -30.05 -11.31
N ALA A 365 3.67 -29.38 -10.58
CA ALA A 365 3.11 -29.87 -9.33
C ALA A 365 2.28 -31.15 -9.56
N GLU A 366 1.40 -31.17 -10.56
CA GLU A 366 0.60 -32.35 -10.90
C GLU A 366 1.48 -33.55 -11.30
N LYS A 367 2.56 -33.32 -12.07
CA LYS A 367 3.52 -34.37 -12.44
C LYS A 367 4.24 -35.00 -11.23
N HIS A 368 4.31 -34.28 -10.10
CA HIS A 368 4.89 -34.76 -8.85
C HIS A 368 3.83 -35.26 -7.85
N GLY A 369 2.60 -35.50 -8.30
CA GLY A 369 1.54 -36.09 -7.48
C GLY A 369 0.89 -35.12 -6.49
N ILE A 370 1.11 -33.80 -6.66
CA ILE A 370 0.45 -32.78 -5.84
C ILE A 370 -0.94 -32.50 -6.41
N THR A 371 -1.95 -32.51 -5.56
CA THR A 371 -3.33 -32.14 -5.96
C THR A 371 -3.44 -30.63 -6.11
N VAL A 372 -3.73 -30.18 -7.33
CA VAL A 372 -3.86 -28.75 -7.65
C VAL A 372 -5.33 -28.34 -7.80
N PHE A 373 -5.73 -27.27 -7.13
CA PHE A 373 -7.02 -26.59 -7.29
C PHE A 373 -6.81 -25.23 -7.96
N SER A 374 -7.72 -24.84 -8.84
CA SER A 374 -7.86 -23.46 -9.27
C SER A 374 -8.62 -22.65 -8.21
N GLU A 375 -8.45 -21.33 -8.16
CA GLU A 375 -9.35 -20.43 -7.39
C GLU A 375 -10.83 -20.57 -7.78
N GLU A 376 -11.10 -21.19 -8.93
CA GLU A 376 -12.43 -21.47 -9.47
C GLU A 376 -12.96 -22.87 -9.05
N ASP A 377 -12.18 -23.71 -8.34
CA ASP A 377 -12.54 -25.07 -7.91
C ASP A 377 -13.04 -25.10 -6.45
N THR A 378 -13.86 -24.12 -6.06
CA THR A 378 -14.20 -23.89 -4.65
C THR A 378 -15.04 -25.03 -4.04
N ALA A 379 -15.88 -25.68 -4.85
CA ALA A 379 -16.70 -26.81 -4.40
C ALA A 379 -15.85 -28.04 -4.07
N GLU A 380 -14.91 -28.42 -4.94
CA GLU A 380 -14.00 -29.55 -4.72
C GLU A 380 -13.02 -29.27 -3.59
N LEU A 381 -12.51 -28.03 -3.52
CA LEU A 381 -11.63 -27.62 -2.42
C LEU A 381 -12.35 -27.73 -1.07
N LYS A 382 -13.62 -27.30 -0.99
CA LYS A 382 -14.41 -27.38 0.23
C LYS A 382 -14.60 -28.82 0.72
N LYS A 383 -14.91 -29.76 -0.20
CA LYS A 383 -15.02 -31.19 0.14
C LYS A 383 -13.70 -31.75 0.66
N THR A 384 -12.61 -31.43 -0.04
CA THR A 384 -11.25 -31.86 0.33
C THR A 384 -10.86 -31.35 1.73
N MET A 385 -11.16 -30.09 2.04
CA MET A 385 -10.88 -29.50 3.36
C MET A 385 -11.81 -30.02 4.48
N ALA A 386 -12.99 -30.53 4.12
CA ALA A 386 -13.90 -31.19 5.06
C ALA A 386 -13.53 -32.67 5.32
N GLY A 387 -12.58 -33.24 4.55
CA GLY A 387 -12.21 -34.65 4.63
C GLY A 387 -13.21 -35.60 3.96
N GLU A 388 -14.02 -35.09 3.03
CA GLU A 388 -15.05 -35.82 2.26
C GLU A 388 -14.55 -36.45 0.96
#